data_AF-A0ABD5JJZ3-F1
#
_entry.id   AF-A0ABD5JJZ3-F1
#
_cell.length_a   1.000
_cell.length_b   1.000
_cell.length_c   1.000
_cell.angle_alpha   90.00
_cell.angle_beta   90.00
_cell.angle_gamma   90.00
#
_symmetry.space_group_name_H-M   'P 1'
#
loop_
_entity.id
_entity.type
_entity.pdbx_description
1 polymer ?
#
loop_
_entity_poly.entity_id
_entity_poly.type
_entity_poly.pdbx_seq_one_letter_code
_entity_poly.pdbx_strand_id
1 'polypeptide(L)'
;MSDSDVGTGGPAVIKSTGNWRGSHPTGIAGSTIFNNGTRQPGHDHIQATWVFNGQTSGRCPHFHPGPGDYKSIIGDKATLTSLTWRGECDD
;
A
#
# COMPACT_ATOMS: atom_id res chain seq x y z
N MET A 1 -11.59 -12.85 -32.99
CA MET A 1 -12.28 -11.89 -32.11
C MET A 1 -11.52 -11.92 -30.81
N SER A 2 -10.72 -10.89 -30.55
CA SER A 2 -9.89 -10.74 -29.36
C SER A 2 -10.82 -10.39 -28.20
N ASP A 3 -11.03 -11.36 -27.32
CA ASP A 3 -11.78 -11.19 -26.09
C ASP A 3 -11.05 -10.15 -25.24
N SER A 4 -11.67 -8.98 -25.14
CA SER A 4 -11.20 -7.92 -24.27
C SER A 4 -11.78 -8.23 -22.91
N ASP A 5 -10.97 -8.81 -22.03
CA ASP A 5 -11.27 -8.99 -20.61
C ASP A 5 -11.50 -7.62 -19.95
N VAL A 6 -12.72 -7.10 -20.08
CA VAL A 6 -13.22 -5.98 -19.30
C VAL A 6 -13.48 -6.50 -17.90
N GLY A 7 -12.48 -6.40 -17.01
CA GLY A 7 -12.72 -6.73 -15.60
C GLY A 7 -11.56 -6.80 -14.61
N THR A 8 -10.29 -6.55 -14.98
CA THR A 8 -9.18 -6.50 -14.00
C THR A 8 -8.97 -5.10 -13.38
N GLY A 9 -9.87 -4.15 -13.64
CA GLY A 9 -9.79 -2.75 -13.20
C GLY A 9 -10.12 -2.51 -11.72
N GLY A 10 -9.99 -3.51 -10.85
CA GLY A 10 -10.03 -3.29 -9.39
C GLY A 10 -8.67 -2.77 -8.90
N PRO A 11 -8.61 -2.05 -7.77
CA PRO A 11 -7.33 -1.62 -7.23
C PRO A 11 -6.46 -2.84 -6.92
N ALA A 12 -5.22 -2.86 -7.40
CA ALA A 12 -4.29 -3.95 -7.13
C ALA A 12 -4.05 -4.07 -5.62
N VAL A 13 -4.16 -5.27 -5.06
CA VAL A 13 -3.98 -5.51 -3.62
C VAL A 13 -2.53 -5.82 -3.31
N ILE A 14 -1.85 -4.93 -2.60
CA ILE A 14 -0.46 -5.10 -2.16
C ILE A 14 -0.48 -5.54 -0.70
N LYS A 15 -0.11 -6.79 -0.45
CA LYS A 15 0.06 -7.36 0.90
C LYS A 15 1.52 -7.20 1.32
N SER A 16 1.75 -6.47 2.41
CA SER A 16 3.10 -6.37 2.98
C SER A 16 3.34 -7.49 3.99
N THR A 17 4.48 -8.15 3.91
CA THR A 17 4.92 -9.18 4.87
C THR A 17 6.22 -8.81 5.58
N GLY A 18 6.75 -7.61 5.31
CA GLY A 18 7.99 -7.07 5.85
C GLY A 18 8.40 -5.78 5.14
N ASN A 19 9.55 -5.23 5.51
CA ASN A 19 10.11 -4.05 4.84
C ASN A 19 10.30 -4.32 3.35
N TRP A 20 9.91 -3.35 2.53
CA TRP A 20 10.06 -3.41 1.08
C TRP A 20 10.48 -2.04 0.54
N ARG A 21 11.33 -2.06 -0.50
CA ARG A 21 11.70 -0.91 -1.31
C ARG A 21 11.74 -1.33 -2.77
N GLY A 22 11.34 -0.45 -3.67
CA GLY A 22 11.35 -0.72 -5.11
C GLY A 22 10.56 0.31 -5.88
N SER A 23 10.15 -0.05 -7.09
CA SER A 23 9.25 0.74 -7.91
C SER A 23 8.09 -0.16 -8.32
N HIS A 24 6.92 0.10 -7.76
CA HIS A 24 5.70 -0.64 -8.10
C HIS A 24 4.63 0.35 -8.56
N PRO A 25 4.42 0.49 -9.89
CA PRO A 25 3.37 1.36 -10.41
C PRO A 25 2.00 0.82 -10.03
N THR A 26 1.09 1.71 -9.66
CA THR A 26 -0.31 1.36 -9.37
C THR A 26 -1.07 0.98 -10.64
N GLY A 27 -2.12 0.18 -10.49
CA GLY A 27 -3.02 -0.14 -11.59
C GLY A 27 -3.82 1.07 -12.10
N ILE A 28 -4.58 0.87 -13.19
CA ILE A 28 -5.44 1.89 -13.82
C ILE A 28 -6.51 2.41 -12.84
N ALA A 29 -6.92 1.61 -11.87
CA ALA A 29 -7.86 1.99 -10.81
C ALA A 29 -7.17 2.27 -9.46
N GLY A 30 -5.84 2.47 -9.47
CA GLY A 30 -5.03 2.58 -8.28
C GLY A 30 -4.64 1.23 -7.67
N SER A 31 -4.15 1.27 -6.44
CA SER A 31 -3.76 0.10 -5.65
C SER A 31 -4.20 0.25 -4.21
N THR A 32 -4.65 -0.84 -3.59
CA THR A 32 -4.91 -0.87 -2.15
C THR A 32 -3.77 -1.57 -1.43
N ILE A 33 -3.16 -0.89 -0.47
CA ILE A 33 -2.20 -1.48 0.46
C ILE A 33 -2.99 -2.03 1.64
N PHE A 34 -2.70 -3.28 1.99
CA PHE A 34 -3.22 -3.92 3.19
C PHE A 34 -2.08 -4.32 4.12
N ASN A 35 -2.17 -3.88 5.37
CA ASN A 35 -1.29 -4.34 6.44
C ASN A 35 -1.87 -5.64 7.05
N ASN A 36 -1.47 -6.78 6.46
CA ASN A 36 -1.86 -8.13 6.88
C ASN A 36 -0.63 -9.06 6.93
N GLY A 37 0.53 -8.52 7.31
CA GLY A 37 1.78 -9.27 7.39
C GLY A 37 1.92 -10.04 8.70
N THR A 38 3.16 -10.23 9.15
CA THR A 38 3.46 -10.89 10.42
C THR A 38 3.38 -9.87 11.55
N ARG A 39 2.49 -10.08 12.52
CA ARG A 39 2.39 -9.25 13.72
C ARG A 39 3.73 -9.24 14.47
N GLN A 40 4.43 -8.11 14.48
CA GLN A 40 5.60 -7.91 15.34
C GLN A 40 5.15 -7.24 16.64
N PRO A 41 5.48 -7.79 17.83
CA PRO A 41 5.23 -7.09 19.09
C PRO A 41 5.91 -5.71 19.09
N GLY A 42 5.13 -4.63 19.17
CA GLY A 42 5.63 -3.24 19.16
C GLY A 42 5.77 -2.59 17.77
N HIS A 43 5.48 -3.31 16.68
CA HIS A 43 5.45 -2.77 15.32
C HIS A 43 4.19 -3.24 14.59
N ASP A 44 3.10 -2.49 14.76
CA ASP A 44 1.82 -2.75 14.11
C ASP A 44 1.51 -1.78 12.96
N HIS A 45 2.46 -0.95 12.53
CA HIS A 45 2.24 0.00 11.45
C HIS A 45 3.18 -0.22 10.28
N ILE A 46 2.71 0.19 9.10
CA ILE A 46 3.54 0.26 7.90
C ILE A 46 3.55 1.70 7.41
N GLN A 47 4.71 2.35 7.36
CA GLN A 47 4.87 3.56 6.57
C GLN A 47 4.94 3.20 5.09
N ALA A 48 3.84 3.41 4.37
CA ALA A 48 3.81 3.34 2.91
C ALA A 48 4.24 4.69 2.32
N THR A 49 5.11 4.67 1.32
CA THR A 49 5.56 5.88 0.60
C THR A 49 5.42 5.68 -0.89
N TRP A 50 4.77 6.62 -1.57
CA TRP A 50 4.59 6.59 -3.03
C TRP A 50 4.89 7.96 -3.64
N VAL A 51 5.18 7.95 -4.94
CA VAL A 51 5.32 9.17 -5.74
C VAL A 51 4.10 9.30 -6.65
N PHE A 52 3.47 10.46 -6.66
CA PHE A 52 2.38 10.81 -7.57
C PHE A 52 2.62 12.22 -8.11
N ASN A 53 2.58 12.40 -9.44
CA ASN A 53 2.90 13.67 -10.10
C ASN A 53 4.23 14.31 -9.63
N GLY A 54 5.25 13.48 -9.40
CA GLY A 54 6.56 13.93 -8.92
C GLY A 54 6.60 14.33 -7.43
N GLN A 55 5.48 14.24 -6.71
CA GLN A 55 5.41 14.51 -5.28
C GLN A 55 5.46 13.21 -4.49
N THR A 56 6.28 13.19 -3.45
CA THR A 56 6.31 12.09 -2.48
C THR A 56 5.16 12.26 -1.49
N SER A 57 4.39 11.19 -1.29
CA SER A 57 3.32 11.09 -0.31
C SER A 57 3.50 9.83 0.52
N GLY A 58 2.91 9.80 1.70
CA GLY A 58 2.93 8.61 2.54
C GLY A 58 1.71 8.49 3.43
N ARG A 59 1.48 7.27 3.91
CA ARG A 59 0.45 6.97 4.91
C ARG A 59 0.90 5.81 5.78
N CYS A 60 0.34 5.74 6.98
CA CYS A 60 0.71 4.78 7.99
C CYS A 60 -0.49 3.86 8.36
N PRO A 61 -0.74 2.76 7.65
CA PRO A 61 -1.83 1.85 8.00
C PRO A 61 -1.49 0.96 9.21
N HIS A 62 -2.46 0.82 10.12
CA HIS A 62 -2.42 -0.08 11.27
C HIS A 62 -2.57 -1.55 10.87
N PHE A 63 -2.10 -2.45 11.71
CA PHE A 63 -2.21 -3.89 11.52
C PHE A 63 -3.65 -4.35 11.69
N HIS A 64 -4.15 -5.15 10.76
CA HIS A 64 -5.46 -5.78 10.90
C HIS A 64 -5.36 -7.16 11.61
N PRO A 65 -6.22 -7.48 12.60
CA PRO A 65 -7.27 -6.65 13.20
C PRO A 65 -6.74 -5.72 14.30
N GLY A 66 -7.23 -4.48 14.34
CA GLY A 66 -6.86 -3.45 15.32
C GLY A 66 -7.66 -2.16 15.11
N PRO A 67 -7.64 -1.22 16.09
CA PRO A 67 -8.19 0.12 15.90
C PRO A 67 -7.37 0.89 14.83
N GLY A 68 -8.05 1.72 14.02
CA GLY A 68 -7.41 2.59 13.02
C GLY A 68 -7.55 2.13 11.57
N ASP A 69 -7.02 2.94 10.65
CA ASP A 69 -7.03 2.65 9.21
C ASP A 69 -6.03 1.53 8.89
N TYR A 70 -6.50 0.33 8.58
CA TYR A 70 -5.65 -0.82 8.25
C TYR A 70 -5.40 -1.03 6.75
N LYS A 71 -5.98 -0.15 5.93
CA LYS A 71 -5.84 -0.14 4.48
C LYS A 71 -5.62 1.28 3.97
N SER A 72 -4.93 1.42 2.85
CA SER A 72 -4.81 2.70 2.16
C SER A 72 -4.92 2.52 0.67
N ILE A 73 -5.72 3.37 0.03
CA ILE A 73 -5.87 3.40 -1.41
C ILE A 73 -4.89 4.45 -1.94
N ILE A 74 -4.01 4.02 -2.83
CA ILE A 74 -3.16 4.88 -3.63
C ILE A 74 -3.86 5.05 -4.98
N GLY A 75 -4.00 6.30 -5.42
CA GLY A 75 -4.60 6.64 -6.72
C GLY A 75 -3.86 6.03 -7.90
N ASP A 76 -4.47 6.10 -9.08
CA ASP A 76 -3.84 5.69 -10.33
C ASP A 76 -2.61 6.56 -10.63
N LYS A 77 -1.71 6.06 -11.49
CA LYS A 77 -0.45 6.75 -11.90
C LYS A 77 0.51 7.09 -10.75
N ALA A 78 0.31 6.50 -9.57
CA ALA A 78 1.28 6.56 -8.51
C ALA A 78 2.29 5.42 -8.64
N THR A 79 3.46 5.61 -8.04
CA THR A 79 4.48 4.57 -7.91
C THR A 79 4.76 4.36 -6.44
N LEU A 80 4.39 3.19 -5.91
CA LEU A 80 4.78 2.80 -4.56
C LEU A 80 6.30 2.59 -4.54
N THR A 81 6.96 3.22 -3.58
CA THR A 81 8.44 3.24 -3.47
C THR A 81 8.97 2.52 -2.24
N SER A 82 8.20 2.51 -1.15
CA SER A 82 8.56 1.76 0.05
C SER A 82 7.35 1.37 0.90
N LEU A 83 7.54 0.29 1.66
CA LEU A 83 6.70 -0.14 2.77
C LEU A 83 7.66 -0.41 3.93
N THR A 84 7.55 0.35 5.01
CA THR A 84 8.45 0.20 6.18
C THR A 84 7.64 -0.16 7.40
N TRP A 85 7.81 -1.38 7.90
CA TRP A 85 7.31 -1.82 9.19
C TRP A 85 8.02 -1.06 10.30
N ARG A 86 7.24 -0.45 11.18
CA ARG A 86 7.72 0.32 12.33
C ARG A 86 6.66 0.30 13.43
N GLY A 87 7.00 0.90 14.58
CA GLY A 87 6.00 1.24 15.60
C GLY A 87 5.09 2.33 15.09
N GLU A 88 4.42 3.04 15.99
CA GLU A 88 3.64 4.23 15.64
C GLU A 88 4.42 5.13 14.65
N CYS A 89 3.71 5.65 13.64
CA CYS A 89 4.29 6.68 12.79
C CYS A 89 4.12 8.02 13.48
N ASP A 90 5.20 8.80 13.52
CA ASP A 90 5.12 10.20 13.87
C ASP A 90 4.49 10.92 12.67
N ASP A 91 3.35 11.59 12.91
CA ASP A 91 2.59 12.36 11.90
C ASP A 91 3.39 13.56 11.34
#